data_AF-A0A1I7JDP8-F1
#
_entry.id   AF-A0A1I7JDP8-F1
#
_cell.length_a   1.000
_cell.length_b   1.000
_cell.length_c   1.000
_cell.angle_alpha   90.00
_cell.angle_beta   90.00
_cell.angle_gamma   90.00
#
_symmetry.space_group_name_H-M   'P 1'
#
loop_
_entity.id
_entity.type
_entity.pdbx_description
1 polymer ?
#
loop_
_entity_poly.entity_id
_entity_poly.type
_entity_poly.pdbx_seq_one_letter_code
_entity_poly.pdbx_strand_id
1 'polypeptide(L)'
;MSALPPALQRAAQHWPQLQSVVRVVRTRQLLGQERVSEQTSYYLSSLSAHTSAQQMAQYIRGHWSVENQLHWSLDVGMGDDSGLSQKDHAAHNQALLRRMAQQMLQADTSVKAGLKAKRKRAGWDLTYLERVMGLGI
;
A
#
# COMPACT_ATOMS: atom_id res chain seq x y z
N MET A 1 20.31 -28.80 -11.22
CA MET A 1 20.54 -28.79 -9.76
C MET A 1 19.67 -27.70 -9.16
N SER A 2 18.91 -27.99 -8.10
CA SER A 2 18.02 -27.01 -7.46
C SER A 2 18.83 -25.80 -6.99
N ALA A 3 18.41 -24.59 -7.36
CA ALA A 3 19.07 -23.33 -6.99
C ALA A 3 18.91 -22.96 -5.50
N LEU A 4 18.22 -23.80 -4.72
CA LEU A 4 17.90 -23.54 -3.31
C LEU A 4 18.90 -24.25 -2.38
N PRO A 5 19.49 -23.55 -1.39
CA PRO A 5 20.35 -24.16 -0.37
C PRO A 5 19.68 -25.37 0.31
N PRO A 6 20.43 -26.43 0.67
CA PRO A 6 19.88 -27.64 1.30
C PRO A 6 18.98 -27.37 2.50
N ALA A 7 19.34 -26.38 3.32
CA ALA A 7 18.57 -25.96 4.51
C ALA A 7 17.14 -25.48 4.18
N LEU A 8 16.89 -25.01 2.95
CA LEU A 8 15.59 -24.47 2.53
C LEU A 8 14.75 -25.48 1.74
N GLN A 9 15.30 -26.65 1.42
CA GLN A 9 14.60 -27.65 0.59
C GLN A 9 13.34 -28.20 1.25
N ARG A 10 13.33 -28.40 2.59
CA ARG A 10 12.13 -28.86 3.32
C ARG A 10 11.01 -27.82 3.26
N ALA A 11 11.33 -26.54 3.46
CA ALA A 11 10.34 -25.47 3.37
C ALA A 11 9.82 -25.29 1.94
N ALA A 12 10.69 -25.46 0.94
CA ALA A 12 10.32 -25.37 -0.48
C ALA A 12 9.25 -26.38 -0.90
N GLN A 13 9.10 -27.50 -0.20
CA GLN A 13 8.02 -28.47 -0.46
C GLN A 13 6.61 -27.87 -0.30
N HIS A 14 6.46 -26.87 0.59
CA HIS A 14 5.18 -26.17 0.79
C HIS A 14 4.93 -25.06 -0.25
N TRP A 15 5.94 -24.71 -1.05
CA TRP A 15 5.89 -23.60 -2.00
C TRP A 15 6.28 -24.11 -3.40
N PRO A 16 5.38 -24.82 -4.10
CA PRO A 16 5.70 -25.55 -5.33
C PRO A 16 6.20 -24.65 -6.48
N GLN A 17 5.94 -23.34 -6.41
CA GLN A 17 6.42 -22.36 -7.39
C GLN A 17 7.66 -21.60 -6.94
N LEU A 18 8.27 -21.92 -5.80
CA LEU A 18 9.44 -21.20 -5.29
C LEU A 18 10.66 -21.41 -6.20
N GLN A 19 11.19 -20.33 -6.76
CA GLN A 19 12.38 -20.36 -7.62
C GLN A 19 13.56 -19.55 -7.06
N SER A 20 13.31 -18.59 -6.17
CA SER A 20 14.38 -17.80 -5.54
C SER A 20 14.00 -17.29 -4.15
N VAL A 21 15.04 -17.04 -3.34
CA VAL A 21 14.94 -16.33 -2.05
C VAL A 21 15.76 -15.05 -2.16
N VAL A 22 15.13 -13.92 -1.85
CA VAL A 22 15.77 -12.59 -1.94
C VAL A 22 16.04 -12.05 -0.55
N ARG A 23 17.29 -11.69 -0.27
CA ARG A 23 17.66 -10.91 0.92
C ARG A 23 17.74 -9.44 0.54
N VAL A 24 16.96 -8.61 1.22
CA VAL A 24 17.04 -7.15 1.11
C VAL A 24 17.60 -6.60 2.40
N VAL A 25 18.70 -5.87 2.29
CA VAL A 25 19.25 -5.06 3.39
C VAL A 25 18.85 -3.61 3.13
N ARG A 26 18.18 -3.01 4.11
CA ARG A 26 17.76 -1.60 4.07
C ARG A 26 18.55 -0.83 5.10
N THR A 27 19.17 0.24 4.66
CA THR A 27 19.89 1.17 5.52
C THR A 27 19.13 2.48 5.55
N ARG A 28 18.81 2.97 6.74
CA ARG A 28 18.11 4.25 6.94
C ARG A 28 18.93 5.14 7.85
N GLN A 29 19.20 6.36 7.36
CA GLN A 29 19.80 7.45 8.12
C GLN A 29 18.77 8.59 8.22
N LEU A 30 18.55 9.09 9.43
CA LEU A 30 17.66 10.22 9.69
C LEU A 30 18.49 11.52 9.72
N LEU A 31 17.96 12.58 9.11
CA LEU A 31 18.62 13.88 9.14
C LEU A 31 18.76 14.35 10.59
N GLY A 32 19.97 14.72 11.00
CA GLY A 32 20.28 15.12 12.38
C GLY A 32 20.53 13.96 13.36
N GLN A 33 20.57 12.71 12.88
CA GLN A 33 21.00 11.56 13.69
C GLN A 33 22.25 10.92 13.07
N GLU A 34 23.29 10.71 13.89
CA GLU A 34 24.48 9.96 13.48
C GLU A 34 24.20 8.47 13.33
N ARG A 35 23.19 7.96 14.03
CA ARG A 35 22.88 6.53 14.04
C ARG A 35 22.25 6.10 12.72
N VAL A 36 22.97 5.21 12.03
CA VAL A 36 22.45 4.46 10.89
C VAL A 36 21.72 3.22 11.42
N SER A 37 20.50 3.00 10.94
CA SER A 37 19.75 1.77 11.21
C SER A 37 19.81 0.83 10.01
N GLU A 38 19.96 -0.45 10.27
CA GLU A 38 19.94 -1.50 9.26
C GLU A 38 18.82 -2.49 9.56
N GLN A 39 18.09 -2.89 8.53
CA GLN A 39 17.06 -3.90 8.61
C GLN A 39 17.24 -4.89 7.46
N THR A 40 17.29 -6.18 7.79
CA THR A 40 17.27 -7.26 6.81
C THR A 40 15.87 -7.86 6.70
N SER A 41 15.41 -8.07 5.46
CA SER A 41 14.17 -8.79 5.16
C SER A 41 14.43 -9.87 4.13
N TYR A 42 13.68 -10.96 4.22
CA TYR A 42 13.73 -12.07 3.26
C TYR A 42 12.41 -12.18 2.52
N TYR A 43 12.47 -12.42 1.22
CA TYR A 43 11.31 -12.60 0.34
C TYR A 43 11.40 -13.93 -0.37
N LEU A 44 10.26 -14.59 -0.52
CA LEU A 44 10.08 -15.77 -1.37
C LEU A 44 9.57 -15.33 -2.74
N SER A 45 10.13 -15.87 -3.82
CA SER A 45 9.71 -15.50 -5.16
C SER A 45 9.64 -16.69 -6.10
N SER A 46 8.63 -16.68 -6.95
CA SER A 46 8.51 -17.61 -8.08
C SER A 46 9.35 -17.20 -9.30
N LEU A 47 10.00 -16.03 -9.24
CA LEU A 47 10.92 -15.59 -10.27
C LEU A 47 12.25 -16.35 -10.18
N SER A 48 12.82 -16.65 -11.35
CA SER A 48 14.11 -17.33 -11.49
C SER A 48 15.21 -16.67 -10.66
N ALA A 49 16.12 -17.46 -10.10
CA ALA A 49 17.32 -16.97 -9.40
C ALA A 49 18.25 -16.12 -10.30
N HIS A 50 18.07 -16.18 -11.63
CA HIS A 50 18.80 -15.34 -12.59
C HIS A 50 18.17 -13.95 -12.77
N THR A 51 17.02 -13.68 -12.15
CA THR A 51 16.42 -12.34 -12.14
C THR A 51 17.36 -11.39 -11.45
N SER A 52 17.66 -10.25 -12.09
CA SER A 52 18.65 -9.32 -11.55
C SER A 52 18.20 -8.74 -10.21
N ALA A 53 19.15 -8.47 -9.32
CA ALA A 53 18.87 -7.82 -8.03
C ALA A 53 18.18 -6.45 -8.21
N GLN A 54 18.49 -5.74 -9.31
CA GLN A 54 17.86 -4.47 -9.64
C GLN A 54 16.37 -4.62 -9.95
N GLN A 55 15.99 -5.61 -10.77
CA GLN A 55 14.59 -5.90 -11.07
C GLN A 55 13.83 -6.35 -9.82
N MET A 56 14.42 -7.23 -9.01
CA MET A 56 13.82 -7.63 -7.72
C MET A 56 13.61 -6.43 -6.80
N ALA A 57 14.58 -5.52 -6.72
CA ALA A 57 14.44 -4.29 -5.93
C ALA A 57 13.32 -3.38 -6.45
N GLN A 58 13.10 -3.30 -7.76
CA GLN A 58 11.98 -2.55 -8.34
C GLN A 58 10.63 -3.17 -7.97
N TYR A 59 10.48 -4.49 -8.08
CA TYR A 59 9.25 -5.17 -7.68
C TYR A 59 8.94 -5.01 -6.19
N ILE A 60 9.96 -5.18 -5.34
CA ILE A 60 9.81 -5.01 -3.89
C ILE A 60 9.44 -3.56 -3.56
N ARG A 61 10.05 -2.56 -4.21
CA ARG A 61 9.65 -1.15 -4.03
C ARG A 61 8.26 -0.85 -4.56
N GLY A 62 7.86 -1.44 -5.69
CA GLY A 62 6.52 -1.30 -6.26
C GLY A 62 5.45 -1.89 -5.34
N HIS A 63 5.74 -3.01 -4.66
CA HIS A 63 4.83 -3.55 -3.66
C HIS A 63 4.57 -2.54 -2.52
N TRP A 64 5.61 -1.83 -2.06
CA TRP A 64 5.46 -0.77 -1.05
C TRP A 64 4.65 0.45 -1.52
N SER A 65 4.52 0.69 -2.83
CA SER A 65 3.68 1.80 -3.30
C SER A 65 2.20 1.54 -3.05
N VAL A 66 1.76 0.28 -3.00
CA VAL A 66 0.39 -0.07 -2.61
C VAL A 66 0.11 0.41 -1.18
N GLU A 67 1.01 0.09 -0.26
CA GLU A 67 0.87 0.52 1.15
C GLU A 67 0.91 2.05 1.28
N ASN A 68 1.88 2.69 0.65
CA ASN A 68 2.09 4.12 0.80
C ASN A 68 1.05 4.99 0.08
N GLN A 69 0.58 4.57 -1.11
CA GLN A 69 -0.32 5.38 -1.93
C GLN A 69 -1.79 5.08 -1.63
N LEU A 70 -2.13 3.81 -1.33
CA LEU A 70 -3.51 3.39 -1.11
C LEU A 70 -3.84 3.24 0.36
N HIS A 71 -3.12 2.42 1.12
CA HIS A 71 -3.46 2.13 2.52
C HIS A 71 -3.35 3.38 3.40
N TRP A 72 -2.20 4.04 3.41
CA TRP A 72 -2.00 5.23 4.24
C TRP A 72 -3.03 6.34 3.95
N SER A 73 -3.44 6.51 2.69
CA SER A 73 -4.43 7.52 2.32
C SER A 73 -5.85 7.16 2.80
N LEU A 74 -6.20 5.87 2.80
CA LEU A 74 -7.44 5.38 3.41
C LEU A 74 -7.40 5.56 4.93
N ASP A 75 -6.32 5.18 5.59
CA ASP A 75 -6.23 5.19 7.06
C ASP A 75 -6.27 6.62 7.58
N VAL A 76 -5.43 7.51 7.04
CA VAL A 76 -5.28 8.89 7.56
C VAL A 76 -6.32 9.84 6.95
N GLY A 77 -6.64 9.67 5.67
CA GLY A 77 -7.55 10.54 4.93
C GLY A 77 -9.02 10.20 5.16
N MET A 78 -9.35 8.91 5.10
CA MET A 78 -10.71 8.39 5.22
C MET A 78 -11.05 7.89 6.61
N GLY A 79 -10.04 7.57 7.46
CA GLY A 79 -10.26 7.05 8.80
C GLY A 79 -10.72 5.59 8.78
N ASP A 80 -10.15 4.77 7.90
CA ASP A 80 -10.58 3.38 7.70
C ASP A 80 -10.36 2.54 8.97
N ASP A 81 -9.17 2.64 9.58
CA ASP A 81 -8.76 1.93 10.80
C ASP A 81 -9.58 2.24 12.05
N SER A 82 -10.20 3.42 12.14
CA SER A 82 -10.99 3.80 13.30
C SER A 82 -12.45 3.30 13.23
N GLY A 83 -12.81 2.59 12.16
CA GLY A 83 -14.15 2.06 11.97
C GLY A 83 -14.48 0.91 12.93
N LEU A 84 -15.51 1.08 13.75
CA LEU A 84 -16.02 0.03 14.65
C LEU A 84 -17.09 -0.87 14.00
N SER A 85 -17.28 -0.78 12.69
CA SER A 85 -18.39 -1.43 11.98
C SER A 85 -18.09 -2.90 11.71
N GLN A 86 -18.52 -3.75 12.65
CA GLN A 86 -18.21 -5.18 12.65
C GLN A 86 -19.42 -6.09 12.34
N LYS A 87 -20.62 -5.51 12.22
CA LYS A 87 -21.85 -6.28 12.01
C LYS A 87 -22.03 -6.66 10.54
N ASP A 88 -22.33 -7.94 10.28
CA ASP A 88 -22.66 -8.48 8.96
C ASP A 88 -21.64 -8.04 7.89
N HIS A 89 -22.11 -7.44 6.79
CA HIS A 89 -21.26 -6.94 5.70
C HIS A 89 -20.83 -5.47 5.88
N ALA A 90 -21.01 -4.87 7.06
CA ALA A 90 -20.76 -3.44 7.26
C ALA A 90 -19.29 -3.06 6.99
N ALA A 91 -18.32 -3.87 7.44
CA ALA A 91 -16.90 -3.62 7.21
C ALA A 91 -16.57 -3.57 5.71
N HIS A 92 -17.06 -4.56 4.95
CA HIS A 92 -16.85 -4.64 3.51
C HIS A 92 -17.51 -3.47 2.77
N ASN A 93 -18.78 -3.18 3.08
CA ASN A 93 -19.52 -2.10 2.45
C ASN A 93 -18.87 -0.74 2.73
N GLN A 94 -18.41 -0.50 3.95
CA GLN A 94 -17.70 0.73 4.29
C GLN A 94 -16.36 0.85 3.57
N ALA A 95 -15.59 -0.23 3.47
CA ALA A 95 -14.33 -0.21 2.73
C ALA A 95 -14.54 0.13 1.25
N LEU A 96 -15.58 -0.42 0.61
CA LEU A 96 -15.94 -0.08 -0.77
C LEU A 96 -16.34 1.39 -0.91
N LEU A 97 -17.25 1.89 -0.06
CA LEU A 97 -17.70 3.28 -0.11
C LEU A 97 -16.55 4.27 0.12
N ARG A 98 -15.66 3.98 1.07
CA ARG A 98 -14.47 4.81 1.33
C ARG A 98 -13.52 4.84 0.13
N ARG A 99 -13.30 3.70 -0.54
CA ARG A 99 -12.48 3.64 -1.76
C ARG A 99 -13.09 4.44 -2.90
N MET A 100 -14.41 4.35 -3.12
CA MET A 100 -15.11 5.14 -4.14
C MET A 100 -15.00 6.64 -3.84
N ALA A 101 -15.30 7.06 -2.61
CA ALA A 101 -15.21 8.45 -2.20
C ALA A 101 -13.78 8.99 -2.30
N GLN A 102 -12.77 8.20 -1.92
CA GLN A 102 -11.37 8.57 -2.06
C GLN A 102 -11.00 8.84 -3.52
N GLN A 103 -11.40 7.96 -4.45
CA GLN A 103 -11.12 8.13 -5.87
C GLN A 103 -11.73 9.44 -6.41
N MET A 104 -12.99 9.73 -6.07
CA MET A 104 -13.67 10.98 -6.46
C MET A 104 -12.93 12.22 -5.92
N LEU A 105 -12.55 12.21 -4.64
CA LEU A 105 -11.83 13.32 -4.01
C LEU A 105 -10.41 13.52 -4.56
N GLN A 106 -9.74 12.44 -4.96
CA GLN A 106 -8.42 12.48 -5.59
C GLN A 106 -8.50 13.00 -7.03
N ALA A 107 -9.57 12.69 -7.76
CA ALA A 107 -9.80 13.17 -9.12
C ALA A 107 -10.10 14.68 -9.17
N ASP A 108 -10.72 15.25 -8.13
CA ASP A 108 -10.98 16.69 -8.07
C ASP A 108 -9.68 17.51 -7.97
N THR A 109 -9.44 18.40 -8.93
CA THR A 109 -8.29 19.32 -8.94
C THR A 109 -8.66 20.77 -8.62
N SER A 110 -9.95 21.05 -8.35
CA SER A 110 -10.44 22.42 -8.11
C SER A 110 -9.89 23.07 -6.84
N VAL A 111 -9.55 22.23 -5.85
CA VAL A 111 -9.03 22.68 -4.56
C VAL A 111 -7.68 22.02 -4.31
N LYS A 112 -6.65 22.86 -4.10
CA LYS A 112 -5.33 22.40 -3.64
C LYS A 112 -5.34 22.13 -2.14
N ALA A 113 -5.92 21.00 -1.74
CA ALA A 113 -5.98 20.54 -0.36
C ALA A 113 -5.79 19.03 -0.24
N GLY A 114 -5.34 18.57 0.94
CA GLY A 114 -5.20 17.14 1.24
C GLY A 114 -6.55 16.43 1.34
N LEU A 115 -6.53 15.09 1.20
CA LEU A 115 -7.72 14.24 1.15
C LEU A 115 -8.70 14.47 2.31
N LYS A 116 -8.18 14.55 3.54
CA LYS A 116 -8.98 14.83 4.75
C LYS A 116 -9.70 16.17 4.71
N ALA A 117 -9.04 17.21 4.18
CA ALA A 117 -9.62 18.55 4.07
C ALA A 117 -10.70 18.60 2.98
N LYS A 118 -10.46 17.98 1.82
CA LYS A 118 -11.48 17.84 0.77
C LYS A 118 -12.70 17.07 1.26
N ARG A 119 -12.49 15.95 1.97
CA ARG A 119 -13.57 15.17 2.60
C ARG A 119 -14.41 16.02 3.55
N LYS A 120 -13.77 16.81 4.42
CA LYS A 120 -14.49 17.71 5.34
C LYS A 120 -15.27 18.79 4.60
N ARG A 121 -14.69 19.40 3.56
CA ARG A 121 -15.38 20.40 2.74
C ARG A 121 -16.62 19.80 2.07
N ALA A 122 -16.52 18.61 1.49
CA ALA A 122 -17.67 17.92 0.91
C ALA A 122 -18.76 17.61 1.95
N GLY A 123 -18.42 17.50 3.24
CA GLY A 123 -19.40 17.37 4.31
C GLY A 123 -20.04 18.69 4.76
N TRP A 124 -19.50 19.84 4.38
CA TRP A 124 -19.95 21.17 4.83
C TRP A 124 -20.49 22.06 3.72
N ASP A 125 -20.20 21.74 2.46
CA ASP A 125 -20.55 22.51 1.28
C ASP A 125 -21.17 21.57 0.25
N LEU A 126 -22.50 21.68 0.09
CA LEU A 126 -23.28 20.86 -0.83
C LEU A 126 -22.88 21.10 -2.29
N THR A 127 -22.57 22.34 -2.66
CA THR A 127 -22.12 22.68 -4.01
C THR A 127 -20.80 21.99 -4.33
N TYR A 128 -19.87 21.99 -3.36
CA TYR A 128 -18.61 21.25 -3.52
C TYR A 128 -18.83 19.73 -3.56
N LEU A 129 -19.74 19.20 -2.77
CA LEU A 129 -20.09 17.78 -2.79
C LEU A 129 -20.67 17.36 -4.15
N GLU A 130 -21.64 18.11 -4.68
CA GLU A 130 -22.25 17.86 -6.00
C GLU A 130 -21.19 17.88 -7.11
N ARG A 131 -20.26 18.84 -7.06
CA ARG A 131 -19.11 18.89 -7.97
C ARG A 131 -18.26 17.62 -7.89
N VAL A 132 -17.87 17.20 -6.68
CA VAL A 132 -17.03 16.01 -6.48
C VAL A 132 -17.75 14.73 -6.93
N MET A 133 -19.08 14.66 -6.78
CA MET A 133 -19.89 13.55 -7.25
C MET A 133 -20.18 13.59 -8.76
N GLY A 134 -19.77 14.65 -9.47
CA GLY A 134 -20.07 14.83 -10.89
C GLY A 134 -21.55 15.14 -11.18
N LEU A 135 -22.26 15.68 -10.19
CA LEU A 135 -23.67 16.06 -10.27
C LEU A 135 -23.87 17.56 -10.54
N GLY A 136 -22.82 18.35 -10.38
CA GLY A 136 -22.84 19.79 -10.71
C GLY A 136 -22.79 20.00 -12.22
N ILE A 137 -23.87 20.54 -12.78
CA ILE A 137 -23.94 21.18 -14.11
C ILE A 137 -23.30 22.56 -14.02
#